data_AF-A0A1V6C0N9-F1
#
_entry.id   AF-A0A1V6C0N9-F1
#
_cell.length_a   1.000
_cell.length_b   1.000
_cell.length_c   1.000
_cell.angle_alpha   90.00
_cell.angle_beta   90.00
_cell.angle_gamma   90.00
#
_symmetry.space_group_name_H-M   'P 1'
#
loop_
_entity.id
_entity.type
_entity.pdbx_description
1 polymer ?
#
loop_
_entity_poly.entity_id
_entity_poly.type
_entity_poly.pdbx_seq_one_letter_code
_entity_poly.pdbx_strand_id
1 'polypeptide(L)'
;MNIVMSMRKGLLPLLALLLAACQGKPARIPIVQAALNETNSVYYTNFAAYPAVRNNLPIGIFDSGTGGLTVMEAIVASRLLDGENFIYYGDQANMPYGNYPAEEKTGFLRELIMQDAFFLLGQQVKILVVACNTATAYGLEDIRAYLQESGSGIKAIGVINAGVNATLERIRPGEKVAVGVLATVGTVASGGYENTFRALALERGYGDNIMVVSHGSLGFAEAVDGESDYVSAEATEPRDGYRGPSFDHPRYKIERDLLPAYDFDFSSNKMLYEGTPEDPVRLQLNDPANYARYHLLSLLEKLRQSSDPKPLRYLVLGCTHYPYQLETFTLMLEHLRQYRQADMYPYRDLIAPDVEIIDPALETARELYYTLLKDSLLTHRIGQSNAQFYLSVPRKDPENPQRIDSSGRFTYEYKYGRMPGLFEKDIEIVPFSSDNIDSLTIERLRSLRYTWPLLPF
;
A
#
# COMPACT_ATOMS: atom_id res chain seq x y z
N MET A 1 -24.56 55.64 -50.90
CA MET A 1 -24.29 54.38 -51.61
C MET A 1 -24.42 53.26 -50.59
N ASN A 2 -25.53 52.50 -50.64
CA ASN A 2 -25.59 51.03 -50.67
C ASN A 2 -24.44 50.26 -49.96
N ILE A 3 -24.59 49.27 -49.06
CA ILE A 3 -25.61 48.22 -48.90
C ILE A 3 -25.35 47.46 -47.57
N VAL A 4 -26.42 47.18 -46.81
CA VAL A 4 -26.86 45.92 -46.15
C VAL A 4 -25.83 44.88 -45.65
N MET A 5 -25.98 44.48 -44.37
CA MET A 5 -25.95 43.11 -43.77
C MET A 5 -25.42 43.24 -42.32
N SER A 6 -25.89 42.56 -41.26
CA SER A 6 -26.93 41.57 -41.05
C SER A 6 -27.03 41.32 -39.52
N MET A 7 -28.26 41.17 -39.04
CA MET A 7 -28.75 40.28 -37.96
C MET A 7 -28.20 40.33 -36.51
N ARG A 8 -29.13 40.77 -35.64
CA ARG A 8 -29.51 40.24 -34.31
C ARG A 8 -28.83 38.92 -33.86
N LYS A 9 -28.39 38.87 -32.60
CA LYS A 9 -28.98 38.08 -31.47
C LYS A 9 -27.97 37.99 -30.31
N GLY A 10 -28.44 38.20 -29.08
CA GLY A 10 -27.65 38.02 -27.85
C GLY A 10 -28.49 38.21 -26.60
N LEU A 11 -29.56 37.42 -26.47
CA LEU A 11 -30.30 37.23 -25.22
C LEU A 11 -30.05 35.78 -24.77
N LEU A 12 -29.62 35.60 -23.51
CA LEU A 12 -29.29 34.36 -22.78
C LEU A 12 -27.96 33.66 -23.14
N PRO A 13 -27.15 33.25 -22.15
CA PRO A 13 -27.58 32.24 -21.16
C PRO A 13 -27.21 32.52 -19.69
N LEU A 14 -28.23 32.58 -18.83
CA LEU A 14 -28.12 32.36 -17.37
C LEU A 14 -28.49 30.89 -17.04
N LEU A 15 -28.04 29.94 -17.85
CA LEU A 15 -28.35 28.51 -17.73
C LEU A 15 -27.12 27.64 -18.02
N ALA A 16 -25.99 27.96 -17.40
CA ALA A 16 -24.73 27.21 -17.55
C ALA A 16 -24.02 26.95 -16.21
N LEU A 17 -24.75 26.93 -15.08
CA LEU A 17 -24.17 26.77 -13.74
C LEU A 17 -24.81 25.65 -12.91
N LEU A 18 -25.39 24.64 -13.56
CA LEU A 18 -26.02 23.48 -12.90
C LEU A 18 -25.66 22.11 -13.52
N LEU A 19 -24.55 22.01 -14.27
CA LEU A 19 -24.13 20.75 -14.92
C LEU A 19 -22.75 20.22 -14.46
N ALA A 20 -22.19 20.71 -13.36
CA ALA A 20 -20.91 20.23 -12.82
C ALA A 20 -21.05 19.37 -11.55
N ALA A 21 -22.13 18.58 -11.43
CA ALA A 21 -22.35 17.67 -10.29
C ALA A 21 -22.83 16.27 -10.70
N CYS A 22 -22.45 15.81 -11.89
CA CYS A 22 -22.56 14.41 -12.27
C CYS A 22 -21.16 13.86 -12.54
N GLN A 23 -20.35 13.73 -11.49
CA GLN A 23 -19.34 12.68 -11.51
C GLN A 23 -20.12 11.37 -11.57
N GLY A 24 -20.07 10.68 -12.72
CA GLY A 24 -20.74 9.41 -12.90
C GLY A 24 -20.35 8.47 -11.78
N LYS A 25 -21.32 7.74 -11.20
CA LYS A 25 -21.03 6.66 -10.25
C LYS A 25 -19.92 5.79 -10.87
N PRO A 26 -18.85 5.45 -10.14
CA PRO A 26 -17.82 4.56 -10.65
C PRO A 26 -18.49 3.28 -11.20
N ALA A 27 -17.97 2.76 -12.31
CA ALA A 27 -18.50 1.54 -12.90
C ALA A 27 -18.61 0.46 -11.81
N ARG A 28 -19.82 -0.12 -11.66
CA ARG A 28 -20.11 -1.13 -10.63
C ARG A 28 -19.25 -2.36 -10.91
N ILE A 29 -18.55 -2.85 -9.88
CA ILE A 29 -17.76 -4.08 -9.94
C ILE A 29 -18.74 -5.26 -10.07
N PRO A 30 -18.62 -6.13 -11.10
CA PRO A 30 -19.61 -7.17 -11.37
C PRO A 30 -19.93 -8.07 -10.17
N ILE A 31 -18.91 -8.52 -9.45
CA ILE A 31 -19.10 -9.44 -8.30
C ILE A 31 -19.88 -8.81 -7.14
N VAL A 32 -19.89 -7.48 -7.02
CA VAL A 32 -20.65 -6.78 -5.97
C VAL A 32 -22.15 -6.93 -6.19
N GLN A 33 -22.60 -6.92 -7.45
CA GLN A 33 -24.01 -7.11 -7.78
C GLN A 33 -24.46 -8.53 -7.42
N ALA A 34 -23.64 -9.54 -7.75
CA ALA A 34 -23.91 -10.93 -7.39
C ALA A 34 -23.93 -11.10 -5.86
N ALA A 35 -22.96 -10.53 -5.14
CA ALA A 35 -22.89 -10.56 -3.68
C ALA A 35 -24.09 -9.90 -2.97
N LEU A 36 -24.75 -8.92 -3.60
CA LEU A 36 -25.92 -8.24 -3.04
C LEU A 36 -27.24 -8.95 -3.36
N ASN A 37 -27.38 -9.54 -4.56
CA ASN A 37 -28.69 -9.93 -5.08
C ASN A 37 -28.86 -11.43 -5.34
N GLU A 38 -27.77 -12.20 -5.33
CA GLU A 38 -27.78 -13.62 -5.68
C GLU A 38 -27.38 -14.46 -4.48
N THR A 39 -28.36 -15.00 -3.74
CA THR A 39 -28.10 -15.80 -2.53
C THR A 39 -27.29 -17.09 -2.78
N ASN A 40 -27.21 -17.53 -4.03
CA ASN A 40 -26.42 -18.69 -4.45
C ASN A 40 -25.00 -18.33 -4.91
N SER A 41 -24.66 -17.04 -4.95
CA SER A 41 -23.32 -16.58 -5.32
C SER A 41 -22.31 -16.99 -4.25
N VAL A 42 -21.12 -17.41 -4.68
CA VAL A 42 -19.99 -17.68 -3.77
C VAL A 42 -19.52 -16.44 -3.00
N TYR A 43 -19.91 -15.25 -3.46
CA TYR A 43 -19.59 -13.97 -2.84
C TYR A 43 -20.70 -13.44 -1.92
N TYR A 44 -21.85 -14.12 -1.86
CA TYR A 44 -22.97 -13.71 -1.01
C TYR A 44 -22.65 -13.93 0.47
N THR A 45 -22.83 -12.88 1.27
CA THR A 45 -22.75 -12.97 2.73
C THR A 45 -24.15 -12.90 3.34
N ASN A 46 -24.54 -13.95 4.07
CA ASN A 46 -25.80 -13.95 4.83
C ASN A 46 -25.66 -13.16 6.14
N PHE A 47 -25.80 -11.83 6.08
CA PHE A 47 -25.75 -10.99 7.28
C PHE A 47 -26.87 -11.28 8.29
N ALA A 48 -27.98 -11.90 7.87
CA ALA A 48 -29.02 -12.34 8.81
C ALA A 48 -28.57 -13.53 9.68
N ALA A 49 -27.53 -14.26 9.27
CA ALA A 49 -26.93 -15.33 10.07
C ALA A 49 -25.87 -14.81 11.06
N TYR A 50 -25.53 -13.53 11.03
CA TYR A 50 -24.65 -12.94 12.05
C TYR A 50 -25.37 -12.90 13.40
N PRO A 51 -24.66 -13.16 14.51
CA PRO A 51 -25.25 -13.00 15.83
C PRO A 51 -25.63 -11.53 16.09
N ALA A 52 -26.76 -11.31 16.77
CA ALA A 52 -27.20 -9.97 17.14
C ALA A 52 -26.16 -9.22 18.01
N VAL A 53 -25.47 -9.96 18.89
CA VAL A 53 -24.35 -9.47 19.69
C VAL A 53 -23.03 -9.85 19.01
N ARG A 54 -22.28 -8.85 18.57
CA ARG A 54 -21.10 -9.04 17.69
C ARG A 54 -19.75 -8.82 18.38
N ASN A 55 -19.72 -8.42 19.64
CA ASN A 55 -18.47 -8.08 20.34
C ASN A 55 -17.47 -9.26 20.48
N ASN A 56 -17.92 -10.51 20.39
CA ASN A 56 -17.06 -11.70 20.41
C ASN A 56 -16.64 -12.20 19.02
N LEU A 57 -17.19 -11.63 17.95
CA LEU A 57 -16.76 -11.94 16.58
C LEU A 57 -15.34 -11.41 16.33
N PRO A 58 -14.57 -12.07 15.46
CA PRO A 58 -13.20 -11.65 15.17
C PRO A 58 -13.12 -10.33 14.41
N ILE A 59 -11.99 -9.66 14.54
CA ILE A 59 -11.57 -8.55 13.68
C ILE A 59 -10.96 -9.18 12.42
N GLY A 60 -11.48 -8.82 11.24
CA GLY A 60 -10.96 -9.28 9.96
C GLY A 60 -9.89 -8.33 9.45
N ILE A 61 -8.71 -8.82 9.14
CA ILE A 61 -7.60 -8.05 8.59
C ILE A 61 -7.21 -8.69 7.26
N PHE A 62 -7.13 -7.90 6.19
CA PHE A 62 -6.58 -8.41 4.93
C PHE A 62 -5.55 -7.48 4.28
N ASP A 63 -4.66 -8.10 3.53
CA ASP A 63 -3.60 -7.47 2.76
C ASP A 63 -3.37 -8.25 1.45
N SER A 64 -2.59 -7.68 0.54
CA SER A 64 -2.19 -8.41 -0.66
C SER A 64 -1.29 -9.61 -0.37
N GLY A 65 -0.62 -9.69 0.79
CA GLY A 65 0.26 -10.80 1.13
C GLY A 65 0.55 -10.88 2.63
N THR A 66 1.80 -11.17 2.99
CA THR A 66 2.24 -11.26 4.40
C THR A 66 2.66 -9.90 4.99
N GLY A 67 2.90 -8.88 4.16
CA GLY A 67 3.29 -7.54 4.62
C GLY A 67 2.31 -6.93 5.62
N GLY A 68 1.01 -7.14 5.44
CA GLY A 68 -0.05 -6.66 6.35
C GLY A 68 0.06 -7.15 7.80
N LEU A 69 0.88 -8.18 8.07
CA LEU A 69 1.20 -8.58 9.44
C LEU A 69 1.92 -7.49 10.23
N THR A 70 2.52 -6.48 9.60
CA THR A 70 3.03 -5.27 10.28
C THR A 70 1.91 -4.42 10.88
N VAL A 71 0.74 -4.36 10.23
CA VAL A 71 -0.46 -3.71 10.78
C VAL A 71 -1.01 -4.52 11.94
N MET A 72 -1.02 -5.85 11.81
CA MET A 72 -1.41 -6.73 12.91
C MET A 72 -0.45 -6.61 14.10
N GLU A 73 0.86 -6.53 13.86
CA GLU A 73 1.89 -6.32 14.89
C GLU A 73 1.61 -5.03 15.66
N ALA A 74 1.34 -3.92 14.96
CA ALA A 74 0.97 -2.66 15.60
C ALA A 74 -0.32 -2.77 16.44
N ILE A 75 -1.34 -3.48 15.92
CA ILE A 75 -2.60 -3.74 16.61
C ILE A 75 -2.36 -4.49 17.92
N VAL A 76 -1.64 -5.61 17.87
CA VAL A 76 -1.38 -6.47 19.04
C VAL A 76 -0.41 -5.78 20.01
N ALA A 77 0.63 -5.10 19.51
CA ALA A 77 1.59 -4.36 20.32
C ALA A 77 0.94 -3.22 21.13
N SER A 78 -0.14 -2.62 20.63
CA SER A 78 -0.84 -1.51 21.29
C SER A 78 -1.45 -1.89 22.65
N ARG A 79 -1.75 -3.18 22.88
CA ARG A 79 -2.49 -3.70 24.05
C ARG A 79 -3.91 -3.14 24.23
N LEU A 80 -4.35 -2.25 23.35
CA LEU A 80 -5.70 -1.65 23.39
C LEU A 80 -6.80 -2.67 23.05
N LEU A 81 -6.41 -3.78 22.39
CA LEU A 81 -7.28 -4.80 21.82
C LEU A 81 -6.96 -6.19 22.37
N ASP A 82 -6.38 -6.26 23.58
CA ASP A 82 -6.13 -7.53 24.27
C ASP A 82 -7.46 -8.31 24.47
N GLY A 83 -7.42 -9.62 24.25
CA GLY A 83 -8.59 -10.51 24.30
C GLY A 83 -9.41 -10.58 23.01
N GLU A 84 -9.12 -9.71 22.03
CA GLU A 84 -9.75 -9.77 20.72
C GLU A 84 -9.31 -11.00 19.92
N ASN A 85 -10.21 -11.53 19.10
CA ASN A 85 -9.87 -12.57 18.13
C ASN A 85 -9.64 -11.93 16.77
N PHE A 86 -8.73 -12.49 15.99
CA PHE A 86 -8.39 -12.00 14.66
C PHE A 86 -8.55 -13.09 13.60
N ILE A 87 -8.92 -12.68 12.39
CA ILE A 87 -8.75 -13.48 11.18
C ILE A 87 -7.92 -12.64 10.22
N TYR A 88 -6.74 -13.13 9.87
CA TYR A 88 -5.86 -12.53 8.89
C TYR A 88 -5.98 -13.25 7.54
N TYR A 89 -6.05 -12.49 6.46
CA TYR A 89 -6.02 -13.01 5.10
C TYR A 89 -5.01 -12.26 4.22
N GLY A 90 -4.06 -12.99 3.63
CA GLY A 90 -3.12 -12.45 2.64
C GLY A 90 -3.38 -13.01 1.24
N ASP A 91 -3.67 -12.15 0.25
CA ASP A 91 -3.91 -12.59 -1.13
C ASP A 91 -2.61 -12.89 -1.93
N GLN A 92 -1.76 -13.74 -1.36
CA GLN A 92 -0.40 -14.05 -1.82
C GLN A 92 -0.32 -14.51 -3.29
N ALA A 93 -1.34 -15.20 -3.81
CA ALA A 93 -1.36 -15.62 -5.20
C ALA A 93 -1.36 -14.42 -6.17
N ASN A 94 -1.98 -13.30 -5.76
CA ASN A 94 -2.20 -12.13 -6.61
C ASN A 94 -1.32 -10.93 -6.24
N MET A 95 -0.53 -10.97 -5.16
CA MET A 95 0.45 -9.90 -4.92
C MET A 95 1.51 -9.82 -6.02
N PRO A 96 2.14 -8.65 -6.21
CA PRO A 96 1.85 -7.37 -5.56
C PRO A 96 0.71 -6.59 -6.22
N TYR A 97 -0.21 -6.06 -5.40
CA TYR A 97 -1.32 -5.22 -5.87
C TYR A 97 -0.84 -3.90 -6.48
N GLY A 98 0.32 -3.40 -6.07
CA GLY A 98 0.88 -2.12 -6.51
C GLY A 98 1.14 -2.00 -8.01
N ASN A 99 1.24 -3.13 -8.74
CA ASN A 99 1.57 -3.15 -10.16
C ASN A 99 0.35 -3.15 -11.08
N TYR A 100 -0.81 -3.63 -10.62
CA TYR A 100 -2.03 -3.71 -11.44
C TYR A 100 -2.42 -2.38 -12.12
N PRO A 101 -2.32 -1.20 -11.47
CA PRO A 101 -2.65 0.05 -12.15
C PRO A 101 -1.70 0.38 -13.31
N ALA A 102 -0.42 0.04 -13.18
CA ALA A 102 0.57 0.27 -14.24
C ALA A 102 0.34 -0.65 -15.45
N GLU A 103 -0.23 -1.84 -15.20
CA GLU A 103 -0.64 -2.81 -16.22
C GLU A 103 -2.07 -2.56 -16.75
N GLU A 104 -2.67 -1.41 -16.44
CA GLU A 104 -4.04 -1.03 -16.84
C GLU A 104 -5.12 -2.01 -16.33
N LYS A 105 -4.85 -2.71 -15.22
CA LYS A 105 -5.73 -3.70 -14.59
C LYS A 105 -6.43 -3.23 -13.32
N THR A 106 -6.64 -1.93 -13.17
CA THR A 106 -7.32 -1.34 -12.00
C THR A 106 -8.71 -1.95 -11.74
N GLY A 107 -9.48 -2.26 -12.78
CA GLY A 107 -10.79 -2.90 -12.62
C GLY A 107 -10.70 -4.29 -11.97
N PHE A 108 -9.66 -5.06 -12.31
CA PHE A 108 -9.48 -6.40 -11.78
C PHE A 108 -8.88 -6.35 -10.37
N LEU A 109 -7.98 -5.40 -10.10
CA LEU A 109 -7.53 -5.11 -8.74
C LEU A 109 -8.71 -4.81 -7.80
N ARG A 110 -9.65 -3.96 -8.22
CA ARG A 110 -10.85 -3.67 -7.42
C ARG A 110 -11.70 -4.92 -7.17
N GLU A 111 -11.79 -5.81 -8.14
CA GLU A 111 -12.47 -7.10 -7.98
C GLU A 111 -11.78 -7.98 -6.94
N LEU A 112 -10.44 -8.13 -7.01
CA LEU A 112 -9.66 -8.90 -6.03
C LEU A 112 -9.86 -8.37 -4.60
N ILE A 113 -9.76 -7.06 -4.40
CA ILE A 113 -9.98 -6.43 -3.09
C ILE A 113 -11.38 -6.72 -2.51
N MET A 114 -12.40 -6.76 -3.37
CA MET A 114 -13.75 -7.12 -2.95
C MET A 114 -13.85 -8.62 -2.62
N GLN A 115 -13.17 -9.50 -3.36
CA GLN A 115 -13.11 -10.94 -3.04
C GLN A 115 -12.48 -11.18 -1.66
N ASP A 116 -11.39 -10.48 -1.35
CA ASP A 116 -10.73 -10.56 -0.03
C ASP A 116 -11.67 -10.14 1.10
N ALA A 117 -12.39 -9.03 0.90
CA ALA A 117 -13.38 -8.56 1.85
C ALA A 117 -14.52 -9.58 2.02
N PHE A 118 -15.03 -10.16 0.92
CA PHE A 118 -16.08 -11.17 0.96
C PHE A 118 -15.66 -12.46 1.66
N PHE A 119 -14.42 -12.90 1.50
CA PHE A 119 -13.89 -14.03 2.26
C PHE A 119 -14.01 -13.79 3.77
N LEU A 120 -13.52 -12.65 4.27
CA LEU A 120 -13.58 -12.31 5.69
C LEU A 120 -15.01 -12.09 6.20
N LEU A 121 -15.88 -11.47 5.39
CA LEU A 121 -17.29 -11.32 5.74
C LEU A 121 -18.01 -12.68 5.80
N GLY A 122 -17.63 -13.64 4.97
CA GLY A 122 -18.09 -15.03 5.08
C GLY A 122 -17.67 -15.70 6.40
N GLN A 123 -16.55 -15.29 7.00
CA GLN A 123 -16.06 -15.76 8.30
C GLN A 123 -16.68 -15.04 9.51
N GLN A 124 -17.69 -14.19 9.30
CA GLN A 124 -18.41 -13.46 10.35
C GLN A 124 -17.52 -12.52 11.20
N VAL A 125 -16.82 -11.58 10.55
CA VAL A 125 -16.02 -10.57 11.26
C VAL A 125 -16.87 -9.38 11.72
N LYS A 126 -16.54 -8.76 12.87
CA LYS A 126 -17.27 -7.56 13.35
C LYS A 126 -16.84 -6.26 12.67
N ILE A 127 -15.63 -6.23 12.14
CA ILE A 127 -15.05 -5.07 11.44
C ILE A 127 -13.98 -5.57 10.47
N LEU A 128 -13.82 -4.87 9.35
CA LEU A 128 -12.74 -5.09 8.39
C LEU A 128 -11.62 -4.05 8.56
N VAL A 129 -10.38 -4.52 8.50
CA VAL A 129 -9.17 -3.71 8.43
C VAL A 129 -8.50 -3.99 7.09
N VAL A 130 -8.48 -2.99 6.21
CA VAL A 130 -7.75 -3.03 4.94
C VAL A 130 -6.31 -2.63 5.23
N ALA A 131 -5.45 -3.60 5.53
CA ALA A 131 -4.05 -3.35 5.91
C ALA A 131 -3.18 -2.91 4.71
N CYS A 132 -3.52 -3.37 3.49
CA CYS A 132 -2.81 -2.96 2.28
C CYS A 132 -3.06 -1.48 1.96
N ASN A 133 -1.99 -0.70 1.77
CA ASN A 133 -2.08 0.68 1.29
C ASN A 133 -2.69 0.75 -0.12
N THR A 134 -2.27 -0.15 -1.01
CA THR A 134 -2.82 -0.22 -2.37
C THR A 134 -4.30 -0.62 -2.36
N ALA A 135 -4.69 -1.61 -1.55
CA ALA A 135 -6.11 -1.98 -1.45
C ALA A 135 -6.95 -0.85 -0.82
N THR A 136 -6.40 -0.13 0.16
CA THR A 136 -7.05 1.04 0.74
C THR A 136 -7.31 2.10 -0.33
N ALA A 137 -6.30 2.41 -1.14
CA ALA A 137 -6.38 3.41 -2.20
C ALA A 137 -7.42 3.08 -3.29
N TYR A 138 -7.60 1.81 -3.63
CA TYR A 138 -8.45 1.41 -4.76
C TYR A 138 -9.79 0.80 -4.38
N GLY A 139 -9.96 0.24 -3.17
CA GLY A 139 -11.14 -0.56 -2.83
C GLY A 139 -11.82 -0.22 -1.50
N LEU A 140 -11.24 0.61 -0.61
CA LEU A 140 -11.88 0.93 0.68
C LEU A 140 -13.26 1.56 0.50
N GLU A 141 -13.42 2.49 -0.43
CA GLU A 141 -14.71 3.14 -0.69
C GLU A 141 -15.73 2.19 -1.34
N ASP A 142 -15.28 1.23 -2.14
CA ASP A 142 -16.15 0.18 -2.68
C ASP A 142 -16.67 -0.75 -1.58
N ILE A 143 -15.78 -1.15 -0.66
CA ILE A 143 -16.15 -1.95 0.51
C ILE A 143 -17.15 -1.18 1.38
N ARG A 144 -16.88 0.11 1.67
CA ARG A 144 -17.79 0.95 2.46
C ARG A 144 -19.15 1.09 1.80
N ALA A 145 -19.20 1.32 0.49
CA ALA A 145 -20.44 1.40 -0.27
C ALA A 145 -21.22 0.07 -0.21
N TYR A 146 -20.56 -1.08 -0.37
CA TYR A 146 -21.19 -2.40 -0.25
C TYR A 146 -21.73 -2.65 1.18
N LEU A 147 -20.95 -2.33 2.22
CA LEU A 147 -21.37 -2.52 3.61
C LEU A 147 -22.55 -1.62 3.98
N GLN A 148 -22.61 -0.41 3.41
CA GLN A 148 -23.75 0.49 3.55
C GLN A 148 -24.99 -0.04 2.81
N GLU A 149 -24.86 -0.46 1.55
CA GLU A 149 -25.96 -0.97 0.73
C GLU A 149 -26.54 -2.28 1.28
N SER A 150 -25.70 -3.13 1.86
CA SER A 150 -26.13 -4.38 2.51
C SER A 150 -26.84 -4.18 3.85
N GLY A 151 -26.77 -2.99 4.46
CA GLY A 151 -27.35 -2.72 5.78
C GLY A 151 -26.72 -3.54 6.92
N SER A 152 -25.54 -4.14 6.69
CA SER A 152 -24.86 -5.04 7.64
C SER A 152 -24.51 -4.39 8.98
N GLY A 153 -24.33 -3.07 8.99
CA GLY A 153 -23.79 -2.33 10.13
C GLY A 153 -22.36 -2.74 10.50
N ILE A 154 -21.63 -3.37 9.60
CA ILE A 154 -20.19 -3.64 9.71
C ILE A 154 -19.44 -2.44 9.13
N LYS A 155 -18.28 -2.10 9.70
CA LYS A 155 -17.43 -1.02 9.23
C LYS A 155 -16.14 -1.55 8.60
N ALA A 156 -15.54 -0.71 7.76
CA ALA A 156 -14.21 -0.93 7.20
C ALA A 156 -13.32 0.29 7.47
N ILE A 157 -12.12 0.04 7.98
CA ILE A 157 -11.05 1.04 8.14
C ILE A 157 -9.88 0.68 7.22
N GLY A 158 -9.09 1.67 6.84
CA GLY A 158 -7.90 1.46 6.02
C GLY A 158 -6.77 2.38 6.42
N VAL A 159 -5.56 2.04 5.99
CA VAL A 159 -4.32 2.60 6.54
C VAL A 159 -4.00 4.03 6.10
N ILE A 160 -4.46 4.48 4.92
CA ILE A 160 -4.12 5.80 4.37
C ILE A 160 -4.65 6.93 5.26
N ASN A 161 -5.95 6.90 5.60
CA ASN A 161 -6.56 7.95 6.42
C ASN A 161 -5.90 8.03 7.80
N ALA A 162 -5.58 6.87 8.40
CA ALA A 162 -4.88 6.80 9.68
C ALA A 162 -3.51 7.48 9.61
N GLY A 163 -2.68 7.15 8.60
CA GLY A 163 -1.37 7.77 8.39
C GLY A 163 -1.44 9.28 8.15
N VAL A 164 -2.43 9.75 7.39
CA VAL A 164 -2.64 11.18 7.13
C VAL A 164 -3.07 11.92 8.41
N ASN A 165 -4.07 11.42 9.13
CA ASN A 165 -4.54 12.03 10.38
C ASN A 165 -3.40 12.19 11.39
N ALA A 166 -2.64 11.12 11.57
CA ALA A 166 -1.49 11.08 12.45
C ALA A 166 -0.40 12.09 12.08
N THR A 167 -0.14 12.25 10.78
CA THR A 167 0.82 13.24 10.29
C THR A 167 0.31 14.65 10.59
N LEU A 168 -0.94 14.96 10.23
CA LEU A 168 -1.52 16.29 10.45
C LEU A 168 -1.54 16.67 11.93
N GLU A 169 -1.91 15.75 12.82
CA GLU A 169 -1.97 15.99 14.28
C GLU A 169 -0.62 16.35 14.90
N ARG A 170 0.50 15.95 14.27
CA ARG A 170 1.86 16.29 14.72
C ARG A 170 2.33 17.65 14.21
N ILE A 171 1.76 18.14 13.10
CA ILE A 171 2.13 19.44 12.52
C ILE A 171 1.63 20.56 13.43
N ARG A 172 2.55 21.43 13.86
CA ARG A 172 2.20 22.58 14.70
C ARG A 172 1.46 23.65 13.88
N PRO A 173 0.52 24.39 14.49
CA PRO A 173 -0.13 25.52 13.83
C PRO A 173 0.89 26.52 13.26
N GLY A 174 0.76 26.86 11.98
CA GLY A 174 1.63 27.82 11.27
C GLY A 174 2.97 27.25 10.79
N GLU A 175 3.28 25.99 11.06
CA GLU A 175 4.51 25.35 10.60
C GLU A 175 4.48 25.07 9.09
N LYS A 176 5.51 25.52 8.37
CA LYS A 176 5.66 25.25 6.93
C LYS A 176 6.56 24.04 6.73
N VAL A 177 5.97 22.92 6.30
CA VAL A 177 6.67 21.64 6.21
C VAL A 177 6.41 20.95 4.88
N ALA A 178 7.36 20.12 4.48
CA ALA A 178 7.13 19.06 3.51
C ALA A 178 6.86 17.73 4.22
N VAL A 179 5.88 17.00 3.69
CA VAL A 179 5.57 15.60 4.02
C VAL A 179 5.96 14.76 2.81
N GLY A 180 6.96 13.90 2.99
CA GLY A 180 7.33 12.89 2.02
C GLY A 180 6.43 11.66 2.17
N VAL A 181 5.95 11.10 1.07
CA VAL A 181 5.22 9.83 1.07
C VAL A 181 5.95 8.84 0.16
N LEU A 182 6.50 7.78 0.74
CA LEU A 182 6.96 6.61 0.00
C LEU A 182 5.83 5.60 -0.03
N ALA A 183 5.39 5.19 -1.22
CA ALA A 183 4.37 4.15 -1.35
C ALA A 183 4.61 3.32 -2.63
N THR A 184 3.83 2.26 -2.85
CA THR A 184 3.89 1.50 -4.12
C THR A 184 3.55 2.42 -5.29
N VAL A 185 4.00 2.07 -6.50
CA VAL A 185 3.71 2.83 -7.72
C VAL A 185 2.20 3.02 -7.91
N GLY A 186 1.41 1.95 -7.71
CA GLY A 186 -0.05 2.02 -7.74
C GLY A 186 -0.65 2.94 -6.65
N THR A 187 -0.16 2.87 -5.41
CA THR A 187 -0.66 3.76 -4.35
C THR A 187 -0.41 5.23 -4.67
N VAL A 188 0.77 5.59 -5.18
CA VAL A 188 1.03 6.97 -5.61
C VAL A 188 0.16 7.36 -6.81
N ALA A 189 0.04 6.48 -7.81
CA ALA A 189 -0.75 6.74 -9.02
C ALA A 189 -2.25 6.96 -8.72
N SER A 190 -2.78 6.35 -7.66
CA SER A 190 -4.16 6.58 -7.20
C SER A 190 -4.42 8.00 -6.69
N GLY A 191 -3.37 8.72 -6.29
CA GLY A 191 -3.49 9.97 -5.55
C GLY A 191 -4.07 9.82 -4.14
N GLY A 192 -4.17 8.60 -3.59
CA GLY A 192 -4.84 8.32 -2.31
C GLY A 192 -4.32 9.17 -1.15
N TYR A 193 -3.00 9.22 -0.95
CA TYR A 193 -2.39 10.08 0.06
C TYR A 193 -2.57 11.57 -0.26
N GLU A 194 -2.29 12.00 -1.48
CA GLU A 194 -2.35 13.42 -1.88
C GLU A 194 -3.75 14.01 -1.73
N ASN A 195 -4.76 13.27 -2.18
CA ASN A 195 -6.17 13.68 -2.08
C ASN A 195 -6.63 13.72 -0.63
N THR A 196 -6.22 12.73 0.19
CA THR A 196 -6.58 12.68 1.61
C THR A 196 -5.91 13.80 2.41
N PHE A 197 -4.61 14.06 2.19
CA PHE A 197 -3.92 15.21 2.77
C PHE A 197 -4.59 16.51 2.35
N ARG A 198 -4.89 16.69 1.06
CA ARG A 198 -5.55 17.92 0.56
C ARG A 198 -6.90 18.16 1.24
N ALA A 199 -7.73 17.12 1.33
CA ALA A 199 -9.06 17.22 1.93
C ALA A 199 -8.99 17.57 3.43
N LEU A 200 -8.20 16.81 4.19
CA LEU A 200 -8.11 16.97 5.65
C LEU A 200 -7.31 18.20 6.08
N ALA A 201 -6.27 18.57 5.33
CA ALA A 201 -5.52 19.80 5.59
C ALA A 201 -6.39 21.04 5.37
N LEU A 202 -7.24 21.03 4.34
CA LEU A 202 -8.22 22.11 4.10
C LEU A 202 -9.27 22.17 5.21
N GLU A 203 -9.86 21.02 5.58
CA GLU A 203 -10.86 20.92 6.65
C GLU A 203 -10.32 21.47 7.99
N ARG A 204 -9.06 21.16 8.31
CA ARG A 204 -8.41 21.54 9.57
C ARG A 204 -7.69 22.90 9.53
N GLY A 205 -7.77 23.62 8.40
CA GLY A 205 -7.23 24.98 8.29
C GLY A 205 -5.70 25.08 8.19
N TYR A 206 -5.00 24.04 7.74
CA TYR A 206 -3.54 24.09 7.52
C TYR A 206 -3.16 24.95 6.29
N GLY A 207 -4.08 25.11 5.33
CA GLY A 207 -3.86 25.89 4.11
C GLY A 207 -2.64 25.44 3.31
N ASP A 208 -1.95 26.39 2.68
CA ASP A 208 -0.76 26.13 1.87
C ASP A 208 0.51 25.88 2.70
N ASN A 209 0.41 25.66 4.01
CA ASN A 209 1.59 25.43 4.87
C ASN A 209 2.19 24.05 4.67
N ILE A 210 1.40 23.07 4.21
CA ILE A 210 1.84 21.69 4.00
C ILE A 210 2.13 21.47 2.51
N MET A 211 3.34 21.03 2.19
CA MET A 211 3.68 20.49 0.88
C MET A 211 3.72 18.97 0.97
N VAL A 212 3.02 18.27 0.09
CA VAL A 212 3.08 16.80 0.01
C VAL A 212 3.88 16.40 -1.22
N VAL A 213 4.89 15.56 -1.05
CA VAL A 213 5.69 15.01 -2.15
C VAL A 213 5.66 13.49 -2.07
N SER A 214 5.00 12.88 -3.05
CA SER A 214 4.87 11.41 -3.14
C SER A 214 5.87 10.82 -4.12
N HIS A 215 6.45 9.66 -3.79
CA HIS A 215 7.31 8.88 -4.70
C HIS A 215 6.88 7.41 -4.73
N GLY A 216 6.66 6.90 -5.95
CA GLY A 216 6.30 5.51 -6.20
C GLY A 216 7.54 4.64 -6.14
N SER A 217 7.55 3.64 -5.27
CA SER A 217 8.75 2.83 -5.00
C SER A 217 8.68 1.50 -5.75
N LEU A 218 9.05 1.54 -7.04
CA LEU A 218 9.06 0.35 -7.91
C LEU A 218 9.98 -0.74 -7.37
N GLY A 219 9.43 -1.95 -7.19
CA GLY A 219 10.20 -3.14 -6.85
C GLY A 219 10.61 -3.23 -5.38
N PHE A 220 10.31 -2.22 -4.56
CA PHE A 220 10.78 -2.20 -3.18
C PHE A 220 10.01 -3.19 -2.28
N ALA A 221 8.68 -3.26 -2.41
CA ALA A 221 7.90 -4.25 -1.65
C ALA A 221 8.28 -5.67 -2.09
N GLU A 222 8.42 -5.86 -3.40
CA GLU A 222 8.82 -7.11 -4.02
C GLU A 222 10.24 -7.55 -3.60
N ALA A 223 11.18 -6.59 -3.47
CA ALA A 223 12.51 -6.86 -2.94
C ALA A 223 12.45 -7.35 -1.48
N VAL A 224 11.61 -6.74 -0.63
CA VAL A 224 11.40 -7.19 0.76
C VAL A 224 10.86 -8.63 0.79
N ASP A 225 9.99 -8.97 -0.15
CA ASP A 225 9.41 -10.32 -0.28
C ASP A 225 10.30 -11.33 -0.99
N GLY A 226 11.46 -10.92 -1.51
CA GLY A 226 12.38 -11.84 -2.19
C GLY A 226 11.94 -12.23 -3.61
N GLU A 227 11.13 -11.40 -4.27
CA GLU A 227 10.68 -11.64 -5.65
C GLU A 227 11.86 -11.63 -6.62
N SER A 228 11.99 -12.71 -7.40
CA SER A 228 13.16 -12.99 -8.25
C SER A 228 13.39 -11.95 -9.34
N ASP A 229 12.34 -11.26 -9.77
CA ASP A 229 12.40 -10.18 -10.76
C ASP A 229 13.12 -8.93 -10.22
N TYR A 230 13.28 -8.82 -8.89
CA TYR A 230 13.82 -7.65 -8.21
C TYR A 230 15.04 -7.95 -7.34
N VAL A 231 15.13 -9.13 -6.74
CA VAL A 231 16.27 -9.56 -5.93
C VAL A 231 16.51 -11.07 -6.10
N SER A 232 17.74 -11.53 -5.87
CA SER A 232 18.08 -12.94 -5.81
C SER A 232 19.30 -13.13 -4.92
N ALA A 233 19.12 -13.91 -3.84
CA ALA A 233 20.20 -14.20 -2.89
C ALA A 233 21.34 -15.04 -3.51
N GLU A 234 21.06 -15.77 -4.59
CA GLU A 234 22.03 -16.62 -5.28
C GLU A 234 22.79 -15.87 -6.38
N ALA A 235 22.33 -14.69 -6.77
CA ALA A 235 22.93 -13.91 -7.84
C ALA A 235 24.27 -13.32 -7.40
N THR A 236 25.26 -13.40 -8.28
CA THR A 236 26.60 -12.81 -8.08
C THR A 236 26.97 -11.80 -9.16
N GLU A 237 26.16 -11.69 -10.20
CA GLU A 237 26.32 -10.79 -11.34
C GLU A 237 24.95 -10.27 -11.82
N PRO A 238 24.88 -9.14 -12.54
CA PRO A 238 23.63 -8.61 -13.08
C PRO A 238 22.89 -9.64 -13.95
N ARG A 239 21.58 -9.70 -13.77
CA ARG A 239 20.73 -10.71 -14.40
C ARG A 239 19.84 -10.12 -15.48
N ASP A 240 19.57 -10.93 -16.48
CA ASP A 240 18.53 -10.61 -17.46
C ASP A 240 17.15 -10.79 -16.82
N GLY A 241 16.20 -9.93 -17.20
CA GLY A 241 14.84 -9.93 -16.63
C GLY A 241 14.66 -9.15 -15.33
N TYR A 242 15.72 -8.51 -14.78
CA TYR A 242 15.59 -7.58 -13.65
C TYR A 242 14.67 -6.40 -14.01
N ARG A 243 13.69 -6.10 -13.15
CA ARG A 243 12.64 -5.08 -13.38
C ARG A 243 12.75 -3.86 -12.46
N GLY A 244 13.73 -3.83 -11.57
CA GLY A 244 13.91 -2.72 -10.62
C GLY A 244 14.59 -1.48 -11.23
N PRO A 245 14.87 -0.45 -10.40
CA PRO A 245 15.63 0.72 -10.81
C PRO A 245 17.01 0.35 -11.38
N SER A 246 17.41 1.02 -12.47
CA SER A 246 18.69 0.82 -13.17
C SER A 246 19.13 2.11 -13.87
N PHE A 247 20.33 2.13 -14.48
CA PHE A 247 20.80 3.30 -15.24
C PHE A 247 19.97 3.59 -16.49
N ASP A 248 19.45 2.56 -17.13
CA ASP A 248 18.75 2.58 -18.41
C ASP A 248 17.22 2.52 -18.26
N HIS A 249 16.70 2.32 -17.04
CA HIS A 249 15.27 2.27 -16.81
C HIS A 249 14.59 3.59 -17.25
N PRO A 250 13.48 3.57 -18.02
CA PRO A 250 12.90 4.80 -18.61
C PRO A 250 12.38 5.82 -17.58
N ARG A 251 11.83 5.34 -16.45
CA ARG A 251 11.24 6.18 -15.39
C ARG A 251 12.01 6.19 -14.05
N TYR A 252 12.50 5.04 -13.60
CA TYR A 252 13.23 4.86 -12.34
C TYR A 252 14.73 4.73 -12.57
N LYS A 253 15.34 5.82 -13.04
CA LYS A 253 16.78 5.88 -13.27
C LYS A 253 17.54 5.95 -11.97
N ILE A 254 18.63 5.22 -11.88
CA ILE A 254 19.71 5.51 -10.93
C ILE A 254 20.59 6.58 -11.59
N GLU A 255 20.70 7.75 -10.97
CA GLU A 255 21.52 8.83 -11.56
C GLU A 255 22.99 8.63 -11.20
N ARG A 256 23.85 8.51 -12.21
CA ARG A 256 25.30 8.25 -12.02
C ARG A 256 25.97 9.31 -11.16
N ASP A 257 25.62 10.58 -11.39
CA ASP A 257 26.17 11.72 -10.65
C ASP A 257 25.76 11.74 -9.16
N LEU A 258 24.75 10.94 -8.80
CA LEU A 258 24.26 10.79 -7.42
C LEU A 258 24.71 9.48 -6.76
N LEU A 259 25.52 8.63 -7.42
CA LEU A 259 26.03 7.37 -6.83
C LEU A 259 26.61 7.55 -5.41
N PRO A 260 27.46 8.57 -5.14
CA PRO A 260 27.96 8.79 -3.78
C PRO A 260 26.90 9.22 -2.77
N ALA A 261 25.80 9.84 -3.23
CA ALA A 261 24.70 10.28 -2.37
C ALA A 261 23.73 9.14 -2.05
N TYR A 262 23.63 8.12 -2.90
CA TYR A 262 22.78 6.95 -2.64
C TYR A 262 23.31 6.08 -1.50
N ASP A 263 24.62 6.10 -1.22
CA ASP A 263 25.26 5.32 -0.16
C ASP A 263 24.93 3.81 -0.23
N PHE A 264 24.90 3.26 -1.45
CA PHE A 264 24.55 1.85 -1.67
C PHE A 264 25.54 0.91 -0.99
N ASP A 265 25.01 -0.16 -0.40
CA ASP A 265 25.80 -1.23 0.19
C ASP A 265 26.13 -2.28 -0.88
N PHE A 266 27.40 -2.36 -1.29
CA PHE A 266 27.90 -3.32 -2.27
C PHE A 266 28.37 -4.64 -1.64
N SER A 267 28.35 -4.77 -0.32
CA SER A 267 28.81 -5.98 0.36
C SER A 267 27.90 -7.17 0.04
N SER A 268 28.46 -8.38 0.04
CA SER A 268 27.71 -9.64 -0.04
C SER A 268 26.67 -9.69 -1.17
N ASN A 269 27.00 -9.14 -2.35
CA ASN A 269 26.15 -9.10 -3.54
C ASN A 269 24.80 -8.37 -3.34
N LYS A 270 24.69 -7.48 -2.35
CA LYS A 270 23.52 -6.60 -2.15
C LYS A 270 23.33 -5.58 -3.27
N MET A 271 24.38 -5.35 -4.05
CA MET A 271 24.35 -4.74 -5.37
C MET A 271 24.97 -5.72 -6.36
N LEU A 272 24.37 -5.86 -7.54
CA LEU A 272 24.95 -6.61 -8.65
C LEU A 272 25.44 -5.61 -9.69
N TYR A 273 26.67 -5.77 -10.16
CA TYR A 273 27.25 -4.82 -11.10
C TYR A 273 28.24 -5.48 -12.07
N GLU A 274 28.45 -4.82 -13.20
CA GLU A 274 29.55 -5.09 -14.14
C GLU A 274 30.57 -3.95 -14.03
N GLY A 275 31.86 -4.26 -13.96
CA GLY A 275 32.93 -3.25 -13.80
C GLY A 275 33.39 -3.11 -12.34
N THR A 276 33.39 -1.89 -11.81
CA THR A 276 33.79 -1.59 -10.42
C THR A 276 32.64 -0.95 -9.65
N PRO A 277 32.59 -1.04 -8.30
CA PRO A 277 31.59 -0.33 -7.51
C PRO A 277 31.59 1.19 -7.72
N GLU A 278 32.77 1.78 -7.95
CA GLU A 278 32.94 3.23 -8.13
C GLU A 278 32.54 3.71 -9.53
N ASP A 279 32.70 2.85 -10.55
CA ASP A 279 32.32 3.11 -11.92
C ASP A 279 31.68 1.86 -12.56
N PRO A 280 30.42 1.55 -12.20
CA PRO A 280 29.72 0.38 -12.73
C PRO A 280 29.18 0.67 -14.14
N VAL A 281 29.35 -0.28 -15.05
CA VAL A 281 28.77 -0.22 -16.40
C VAL A 281 27.27 -0.54 -16.34
N ARG A 282 26.94 -1.62 -15.62
CA ARG A 282 25.58 -2.07 -15.33
C ARG A 282 25.42 -2.19 -13.82
N LEU A 283 24.25 -1.86 -13.29
CA LEU A 283 23.96 -1.84 -11.87
C LEU A 283 22.54 -2.32 -11.60
N GLN A 284 22.36 -3.21 -10.62
CA GLN A 284 21.07 -3.71 -10.15
C GLN A 284 21.04 -3.72 -8.62
N LEU A 285 19.94 -3.25 -8.05
CA LEU A 285 19.69 -3.35 -6.62
C LEU A 285 19.35 -4.81 -6.30
N ASN A 286 19.98 -5.39 -5.29
CA ASN A 286 19.77 -6.79 -4.90
C ASN A 286 19.51 -6.97 -3.40
N ASP A 287 19.16 -5.88 -2.72
CA ASP A 287 18.85 -5.85 -1.29
C ASP A 287 17.80 -4.77 -1.00
N PRO A 288 16.77 -5.05 -0.17
CA PRO A 288 15.73 -4.09 0.17
C PRO A 288 16.25 -2.76 0.73
N ALA A 289 17.36 -2.77 1.47
CA ALA A 289 17.95 -1.55 2.02
C ALA A 289 18.49 -0.64 0.91
N ASN A 290 19.00 -1.21 -0.19
CA ASN A 290 19.41 -0.42 -1.35
C ASN A 290 18.21 0.16 -2.12
N TYR A 291 17.08 -0.55 -2.18
CA TYR A 291 15.81 0.03 -2.65
C TYR A 291 15.36 1.21 -1.75
N ALA A 292 15.43 1.06 -0.42
CA ALA A 292 15.07 2.12 0.51
C ALA A 292 15.91 3.40 0.29
N ARG A 293 17.24 3.25 0.15
CA ARG A 293 18.18 4.34 -0.16
C ARG A 293 17.84 5.02 -1.48
N TYR A 294 17.64 4.23 -2.54
CA TYR A 294 17.28 4.72 -3.86
C TYR A 294 16.00 5.57 -3.84
N HIS A 295 14.94 5.04 -3.24
CA HIS A 295 13.63 5.69 -3.25
C HIS A 295 13.57 6.91 -2.34
N LEU A 296 14.25 6.90 -1.20
CA LEU A 296 14.34 8.07 -0.33
C LEU A 296 15.09 9.22 -1.03
N LEU A 297 16.25 8.95 -1.63
CA LEU A 297 16.99 9.99 -2.35
C LEU A 297 16.18 10.52 -3.54
N SER A 298 15.50 9.64 -4.29
CA SER A 298 14.62 10.05 -5.40
C SER A 298 13.48 10.97 -4.93
N LEU A 299 12.87 10.69 -3.78
CA LEU A 299 11.85 11.55 -3.19
C LEU A 299 12.42 12.92 -2.81
N LEU A 300 13.63 12.95 -2.24
CA LEU A 300 14.31 14.19 -1.85
C LEU A 300 14.73 15.01 -3.07
N GLU A 301 15.19 14.38 -4.15
CA GLU A 301 15.46 15.07 -5.41
C GLU A 301 14.19 15.69 -6.00
N LYS A 302 13.06 14.97 -5.96
CA LYS A 302 11.76 15.51 -6.36
C LYS A 302 11.34 16.70 -5.50
N LEU A 303 11.56 16.64 -4.18
CA LEU A 303 11.31 17.76 -3.28
C LEU A 303 12.24 18.95 -3.60
N ARG A 304 13.54 18.71 -3.77
CA ARG A 304 14.55 19.73 -4.08
C ARG A 304 14.24 20.50 -5.36
N GLN A 305 13.68 19.81 -6.35
CA GLN A 305 13.30 20.37 -7.66
C GLN A 305 11.91 21.02 -7.66
N SER A 306 11.16 20.95 -6.56
CA SER A 306 9.84 21.56 -6.45
C SER A 306 9.90 23.09 -6.39
N SER A 307 8.80 23.76 -6.76
CA SER A 307 8.65 25.21 -6.58
C SER A 307 8.47 25.54 -5.10
N ASP A 308 9.40 26.30 -4.50
CA ASP A 308 9.40 26.66 -3.07
C ASP A 308 9.49 25.44 -2.15
N PRO A 309 10.60 24.68 -2.20
CA PRO A 309 10.77 23.48 -1.39
C PRO A 309 10.74 23.82 0.10
N LYS A 310 9.91 23.09 0.85
CA LYS A 310 9.87 23.17 2.31
C LYS A 310 10.72 22.07 2.93
N PRO A 311 11.23 22.26 4.16
CA PRO A 311 11.98 21.22 4.85
C PRO A 311 11.11 19.96 5.02
N LEU A 312 11.64 18.80 4.62
CA LEU A 312 11.05 17.49 4.89
C LEU A 312 11.06 17.29 6.40
N ARG A 313 9.88 17.31 7.03
CA ARG A 313 9.72 17.11 8.48
C ARG A 313 9.03 15.79 8.83
N TYR A 314 8.29 15.22 7.90
CA TYR A 314 7.56 13.96 8.08
C TYR A 314 7.76 13.05 6.88
N LEU A 315 8.02 11.77 7.12
CA LEU A 315 8.13 10.73 6.08
C LEU A 315 7.10 9.65 6.34
N VAL A 316 6.07 9.56 5.51
CA VAL A 316 5.03 8.53 5.61
C VAL A 316 5.47 7.28 4.87
N LEU A 317 5.45 6.14 5.57
CA LEU A 317 5.70 4.82 5.01
C LEU A 317 4.38 4.21 4.48
N GLY A 318 3.97 4.63 3.29
CA GLY A 318 2.74 4.23 2.62
C GLY A 318 2.75 2.83 1.99
N CYS A 319 3.44 1.87 2.60
CA CYS A 319 3.42 0.45 2.25
C CYS A 319 3.73 -0.39 3.48
N THR A 320 3.07 -1.55 3.59
CA THR A 320 3.22 -2.50 4.70
C THR A 320 4.63 -3.09 4.82
N HIS A 321 5.45 -3.03 3.78
CA HIS A 321 6.82 -3.58 3.76
C HIS A 321 7.88 -2.59 4.25
N TYR A 322 7.59 -1.29 4.21
CA TYR A 322 8.61 -0.26 4.44
C TYR A 322 9.06 -0.14 5.90
N PRO A 323 8.23 -0.50 6.91
CA PRO A 323 8.68 -0.57 8.31
C PRO A 323 9.89 -1.50 8.53
N TYR A 324 10.09 -2.53 7.70
CA TYR A 324 11.29 -3.39 7.78
C TYR A 324 12.60 -2.64 7.48
N GLN A 325 12.53 -1.43 6.92
CA GLN A 325 13.69 -0.60 6.55
C GLN A 325 13.78 0.71 7.35
N LEU A 326 13.13 0.79 8.52
CA LEU A 326 13.15 1.99 9.38
C LEU A 326 14.56 2.44 9.74
N GLU A 327 15.45 1.50 10.09
CA GLU A 327 16.84 1.80 10.41
C GLU A 327 17.56 2.38 9.19
N THR A 328 17.42 1.76 8.02
CA THR A 328 17.99 2.24 6.76
C THR A 328 17.53 3.66 6.43
N PHE A 329 16.22 3.95 6.54
CA PHE A 329 15.70 5.30 6.30
C PHE A 329 16.28 6.33 7.27
N THR A 330 16.37 5.98 8.55
CA THR A 330 16.92 6.86 9.59
C THR A 330 18.38 7.22 9.31
N LEU A 331 19.22 6.19 9.08
CA LEU A 331 20.63 6.38 8.76
C LEU A 331 20.82 7.15 7.46
N MET A 332 19.98 6.91 6.45
CA MET A 332 20.06 7.59 5.17
C MET A 332 19.68 9.08 5.27
N LEU A 333 18.68 9.43 6.08
CA LEU A 333 18.34 10.83 6.34
C LEU A 333 19.51 11.58 7.02
N GLU A 334 20.18 10.93 7.97
CA GLU A 334 21.38 11.46 8.62
C GLU A 334 22.54 11.60 7.64
N HIS A 335 22.81 10.56 6.84
CA HIS A 335 23.82 10.56 5.78
C HIS A 335 23.61 11.74 4.83
N LEU A 336 22.41 11.92 4.29
CA LEU A 336 22.12 12.97 3.31
C LEU A 336 22.25 14.38 3.89
N ARG A 337 21.92 14.60 5.16
CA ARG A 337 22.16 15.89 5.84
C ARG A 337 23.65 16.23 5.97
N GLN A 338 24.51 15.21 6.02
CA GLN A 338 25.96 15.34 6.12
C GLN A 338 26.66 15.21 4.77
N TYR A 339 25.97 14.72 3.75
CA TYR A 339 26.49 14.55 2.40
C TYR A 339 26.97 15.89 1.84
N ARG A 340 28.25 15.90 1.44
CA ARG A 340 28.93 17.08 0.90
C ARG A 340 29.27 16.82 -0.56
N GLN A 341 28.87 17.76 -1.41
CA GLN A 341 29.26 17.79 -2.83
C GLN A 341 29.97 19.11 -3.09
N ALA A 342 31.25 19.03 -3.48
CA ALA A 342 32.16 20.18 -3.50
C ALA A 342 32.15 20.92 -2.13
N ASP A 343 31.75 22.20 -2.09
CA ASP A 343 31.69 23.02 -0.88
C ASP A 343 30.25 23.23 -0.34
N MET A 344 29.29 22.43 -0.82
CA MET A 344 27.88 22.56 -0.45
C MET A 344 27.33 21.30 0.20
N TYR A 345 26.29 21.47 1.01
CA TYR A 345 25.49 20.40 1.60
C TYR A 345 24.09 20.40 0.97
N PRO A 346 23.89 19.76 -0.19
CA PRO A 346 22.69 19.96 -1.02
C PRO A 346 21.37 19.58 -0.33
N TYR A 347 21.39 18.70 0.67
CA TYR A 347 20.19 18.21 1.37
C TYR A 347 20.05 18.70 2.81
N ARG A 348 21.06 19.39 3.38
CA ARG A 348 21.08 19.72 4.82
C ARG A 348 19.91 20.57 5.27
N ASP A 349 19.57 21.59 4.50
CA ASP A 349 18.46 22.50 4.80
C ASP A 349 17.12 22.00 4.22
N LEU A 350 17.19 21.05 3.28
CA LEU A 350 16.01 20.41 2.68
C LEU A 350 15.40 19.36 3.61
N ILE A 351 16.22 18.70 4.42
CA ILE A 351 15.79 17.71 5.42
C ILE A 351 15.71 18.43 6.76
N ALA A 352 14.66 18.25 7.58
CA ALA A 352 14.66 18.80 8.93
C ALA A 352 15.66 18.05 9.85
N PRO A 353 16.19 18.65 10.93
CA PRO A 353 17.05 17.94 11.89
C PRO A 353 16.34 16.78 12.61
N ASP A 354 15.02 16.84 12.73
CA ASP A 354 14.18 15.96 13.53
C ASP A 354 13.04 15.34 12.69
N VAL A 355 13.38 14.74 11.54
CA VAL A 355 12.37 14.08 10.68
C VAL A 355 11.65 12.97 11.46
N GLU A 356 10.32 13.02 11.46
CA GLU A 356 9.49 11.96 12.03
C GLU A 356 9.04 11.00 10.94
N ILE A 357 9.36 9.72 11.11
CA ILE A 357 8.86 8.66 10.23
C ILE A 357 7.50 8.20 10.77
N ILE A 358 6.49 8.29 9.92
CA ILE A 358 5.11 7.93 10.23
C ILE A 358 4.83 6.54 9.66
N ASP A 359 4.60 5.58 10.55
CA ASP A 359 4.08 4.27 10.21
C ASP A 359 2.53 4.27 10.34
N PRO A 360 1.79 4.14 9.23
CA PRO A 360 0.33 4.08 9.26
C PRO A 360 -0.25 2.94 10.11
N ALA A 361 0.52 1.87 10.36
CA ALA A 361 0.08 0.71 11.13
C ALA A 361 -0.31 1.07 12.58
N LEU A 362 0.52 1.87 13.26
CA LEU A 362 0.31 2.28 14.65
C LEU A 362 -0.98 3.08 14.82
N GLU A 363 -1.30 3.89 13.82
CA GLU A 363 -2.43 4.82 13.87
C GLU A 363 -3.72 4.10 13.44
N THR A 364 -3.59 3.11 12.57
CA THR A 364 -4.68 2.17 12.24
C THR A 364 -5.13 1.40 13.47
N ALA A 365 -4.20 0.96 14.33
CA ALA A 365 -4.53 0.30 15.60
C ALA A 365 -5.34 1.22 16.54
N ARG A 366 -4.99 2.50 16.61
CA ARG A 366 -5.72 3.50 17.41
C ARG A 366 -7.12 3.75 16.84
N GLU A 367 -7.23 3.96 15.53
CA GLU A 367 -8.52 4.15 14.85
C GLU A 367 -9.45 2.95 15.03
N LEU A 368 -8.90 1.73 14.93
CA LEU A 368 -9.62 0.49 15.18
C LEU A 368 -10.21 0.45 16.60
N TYR A 369 -9.38 0.71 17.61
CA TYR A 369 -9.82 0.75 19.01
C TYR A 369 -10.95 1.76 19.23
N TYR A 370 -10.78 3.00 18.77
CA TYR A 370 -11.81 4.04 18.95
C TYR A 370 -13.09 3.72 18.20
N THR A 371 -13.00 3.10 17.02
CA THR A 371 -14.16 2.67 16.25
C THR A 371 -14.95 1.58 16.99
N LEU A 372 -14.26 0.56 17.50
CA LEU A 372 -14.89 -0.51 18.27
C LEU A 372 -15.48 0.01 19.58
N LEU A 373 -14.79 0.92 20.27
CA LEU A 373 -15.27 1.55 21.49
C LEU A 373 -16.55 2.34 21.25
N LYS A 374 -16.57 3.20 20.21
CA LYS A 374 -17.73 4.03 19.84
C LYS A 374 -18.97 3.19 19.53
N ASP A 375 -18.78 2.03 18.93
CA ASP A 375 -19.87 1.13 18.52
C ASP A 375 -20.21 0.07 19.58
N SER A 376 -19.61 0.10 20.77
CA SER A 376 -19.75 -0.93 21.81
C SER A 376 -19.43 -2.35 21.32
N LEU A 377 -18.41 -2.48 20.46
CA LEU A 377 -17.98 -3.74 19.83
C LEU A 377 -16.70 -4.34 20.42
N LEU A 378 -16.08 -3.71 21.42
CA LEU A 378 -14.95 -4.29 22.14
C LEU A 378 -15.38 -5.56 22.87
N THR A 379 -14.55 -6.60 22.80
CA THR A 379 -14.77 -7.83 23.56
C THR A 379 -14.71 -7.58 25.07
N HIS A 380 -15.41 -8.43 25.84
CA HIS A 380 -15.30 -8.47 27.30
C HIS A 380 -14.32 -9.55 27.78
N ARG A 381 -13.71 -10.31 26.86
CA ARG A 381 -12.72 -11.32 27.21
C ARG A 381 -11.48 -10.64 27.75
N ILE A 382 -10.97 -11.19 28.85
CA ILE A 382 -9.70 -10.81 29.44
C ILE A 382 -8.69 -11.89 29.07
N GLY A 383 -7.49 -11.50 28.66
CA GLY A 383 -6.39 -12.42 28.40
C GLY A 383 -5.80 -12.26 27.01
N GLN A 384 -5.15 -13.32 26.53
CA GLN A 384 -4.46 -13.31 25.25
C GLN A 384 -5.44 -13.34 24.08
N SER A 385 -5.10 -12.60 23.04
CA SER A 385 -5.76 -12.67 21.74
C SER A 385 -5.48 -14.00 21.06
N ASN A 386 -6.43 -14.45 20.22
CA ASN A 386 -6.23 -15.59 19.33
C ASN A 386 -6.33 -15.11 17.88
N ALA A 387 -5.70 -15.82 16.96
CA ALA A 387 -5.77 -15.48 15.55
C ALA A 387 -5.80 -16.72 14.66
N GLN A 388 -6.49 -16.59 13.53
CA GLN A 388 -6.43 -17.53 12.42
C GLN A 388 -5.80 -16.81 11.23
N PHE A 389 -4.95 -17.52 10.48
CA PHE A 389 -4.18 -16.94 9.39
C PHE A 389 -4.39 -17.75 8.12
N TYR A 390 -4.77 -17.06 7.05
CA TYR A 390 -5.05 -17.64 5.74
C TYR A 390 -4.27 -16.91 4.66
N LEU A 391 -3.87 -17.63 3.63
CA LEU A 391 -3.31 -17.05 2.41
C LEU A 391 -3.90 -17.68 1.17
N SER A 392 -3.93 -16.94 0.05
CA SER A 392 -4.25 -17.51 -1.25
C SER A 392 -3.02 -18.12 -1.92
N VAL A 393 -3.17 -19.31 -2.49
CA VAL A 393 -2.17 -19.92 -3.38
C VAL A 393 -2.77 -20.13 -4.77
N PRO A 394 -1.95 -20.11 -5.83
CA PRO A 394 -2.39 -20.54 -7.15
C PRO A 394 -2.99 -21.96 -7.10
N ARG A 395 -4.23 -22.11 -7.55
CA ARG A 395 -4.82 -23.43 -7.78
C ARG A 395 -4.05 -24.11 -8.91
N LYS A 396 -3.78 -25.41 -8.81
CA LYS A 396 -3.20 -26.14 -9.95
C LYS A 396 -4.25 -26.30 -11.06
N ASP A 397 -3.85 -26.01 -12.29
CA ASP A 397 -4.65 -26.24 -13.49
C ASP A 397 -3.85 -27.10 -14.47
N PRO A 398 -4.14 -28.41 -14.57
CA PRO A 398 -3.46 -29.31 -15.49
C PRO A 398 -3.61 -28.93 -16.97
N GLU A 399 -4.66 -28.17 -17.33
CA GLU A 399 -4.88 -27.72 -18.70
C GLU A 399 -4.04 -26.47 -19.03
N ASN A 400 -3.64 -25.70 -18.02
CA ASN A 400 -2.83 -24.49 -18.16
C ASN A 400 -1.63 -24.43 -17.19
N PRO A 401 -0.71 -25.40 -17.23
CA PRO A 401 0.42 -25.46 -16.30
C PRO A 401 1.35 -24.25 -16.38
N GLN A 402 1.43 -23.60 -17.55
CA GLN A 402 2.25 -22.40 -17.81
C GLN A 402 1.85 -21.16 -16.99
N ARG A 403 0.70 -21.19 -16.31
CA ARG A 403 0.25 -20.07 -15.47
C ARG A 403 1.01 -19.95 -14.15
N ILE A 404 1.72 -21.01 -13.75
CA ILE A 404 2.47 -21.07 -12.49
C ILE A 404 3.97 -21.19 -12.80
N ASP A 405 4.79 -20.40 -12.12
CA ASP A 405 6.25 -20.43 -12.25
C ASP A 405 6.89 -21.58 -11.45
N SER A 406 8.22 -21.72 -11.54
CA SER A 406 8.96 -22.75 -10.80
C SER A 406 8.92 -22.59 -9.28
N SER A 407 8.55 -21.40 -8.78
CA SER A 407 8.35 -21.10 -7.37
C SER A 407 6.93 -21.33 -6.90
N GLY A 408 6.02 -21.80 -7.77
CA GLY A 408 4.62 -22.05 -7.42
C GLY A 408 3.74 -20.80 -7.39
N ARG A 409 4.21 -19.65 -7.91
CA ARG A 409 3.45 -18.39 -8.00
C ARG A 409 2.83 -18.23 -9.38
N PHE A 410 1.80 -17.39 -9.51
CA PHE A 410 1.35 -17.00 -10.85
C PHE A 410 2.45 -16.27 -11.61
N THR A 411 2.66 -16.64 -12.87
CA THR A 411 3.54 -15.90 -13.79
C THR A 411 3.06 -14.46 -13.95
N TYR A 412 3.98 -13.55 -14.26
CA TYR A 412 3.67 -12.13 -14.46
C TYR A 412 2.58 -11.95 -15.51
N GLU A 413 2.75 -12.60 -16.66
CA GLU A 413 1.84 -12.53 -17.81
C GLU A 413 0.43 -13.02 -17.46
N TYR A 414 0.33 -14.11 -16.69
CA TYR A 414 -0.97 -14.60 -16.25
C TYR A 414 -1.59 -13.67 -15.21
N LYS A 415 -0.82 -13.27 -14.19
CA LYS A 415 -1.29 -12.46 -13.07
C LYS A 415 -1.90 -11.14 -13.55
N TYR A 416 -1.17 -10.42 -14.40
CA TYR A 416 -1.56 -9.12 -14.95
C TYR A 416 -2.23 -9.20 -16.33
N GLY A 417 -2.41 -10.39 -16.90
CA GLY A 417 -3.20 -10.60 -18.12
C GLY A 417 -4.70 -10.75 -17.87
N ARG A 418 -5.10 -11.05 -16.62
CA ARG A 418 -6.49 -11.28 -16.23
C ARG A 418 -7.37 -10.02 -16.34
N MET A 419 -8.67 -10.27 -16.45
CA MET A 419 -9.73 -9.28 -16.63
C MET A 419 -10.86 -9.54 -15.62
N PRO A 420 -11.59 -8.49 -15.18
CA PRO A 420 -12.70 -8.64 -14.24
C PRO A 420 -13.81 -9.54 -14.77
N GLY A 421 -14.47 -10.27 -13.88
CA GLY A 421 -15.70 -11.03 -14.16
C GLY A 421 -15.51 -12.30 -15.01
N LEU A 422 -14.27 -12.69 -15.32
CA LEU A 422 -13.98 -13.86 -16.15
C LEU A 422 -13.45 -15.07 -15.37
N PHE A 423 -13.19 -14.94 -14.07
CA PHE A 423 -12.44 -15.95 -13.31
C PHE A 423 -13.09 -16.29 -11.98
N GLU A 424 -13.65 -17.50 -11.91
CA GLU A 424 -14.16 -18.08 -10.67
C GLU A 424 -13.24 -19.25 -10.29
N LYS A 425 -12.33 -19.02 -9.34
CA LYS A 425 -11.50 -20.04 -8.64
C LYS A 425 -10.11 -20.35 -9.21
N ASP A 426 -9.35 -19.34 -9.59
CA ASP A 426 -7.91 -19.54 -9.90
C ASP A 426 -7.05 -19.78 -8.66
N ILE A 427 -7.58 -19.49 -7.47
CA ILE A 427 -6.86 -19.63 -6.20
C ILE A 427 -7.49 -20.68 -5.28
N GLU A 428 -6.71 -21.08 -4.29
CA GLU A 428 -7.16 -21.80 -3.10
C GLU A 428 -6.78 -20.97 -1.87
N ILE A 429 -7.68 -20.88 -0.88
CA ILE A 429 -7.39 -20.24 0.40
C ILE A 429 -6.99 -21.34 1.38
N VAL A 430 -5.75 -21.26 1.88
CA VAL A 430 -5.15 -22.26 2.75
C VAL A 430 -4.72 -21.62 4.08
N PRO A 431 -4.72 -22.35 5.21
CA PRO A 431 -4.18 -21.84 6.45
C PRO A 431 -2.66 -21.65 6.33
N PHE A 432 -2.09 -20.69 7.05
CA PHE A 432 -0.63 -20.56 7.15
C PHE A 432 0.01 -21.87 7.63
N SER A 433 1.06 -22.32 6.96
CA SER A 433 1.90 -23.44 7.40
C SER A 433 3.29 -23.35 6.78
N SER A 434 4.25 -24.10 7.32
CA SER A 434 5.60 -24.20 6.74
C SER A 434 5.62 -24.79 5.33
N ASP A 435 4.50 -25.35 4.87
CA ASP A 435 4.37 -25.94 3.53
C ASP A 435 4.00 -24.89 2.47
N ASN A 436 3.45 -23.75 2.87
CA ASN A 436 2.95 -22.72 1.96
C ASN A 436 3.53 -21.32 2.18
N ILE A 437 4.43 -21.17 3.17
CA ILE A 437 5.23 -19.96 3.37
C ILE A 437 6.69 -20.37 3.38
N ASP A 438 7.50 -19.70 2.57
CA ASP A 438 8.92 -19.99 2.43
C ASP A 438 9.71 -19.61 3.70
N SER A 439 10.87 -20.23 3.87
CA SER A 439 11.70 -20.07 5.07
C SER A 439 12.22 -18.64 5.27
N LEU A 440 12.47 -17.88 4.19
CA LEU A 440 12.93 -16.50 4.28
C LEU A 440 11.81 -15.59 4.78
N THR A 441 10.59 -15.78 4.28
CA THR A 441 9.41 -15.09 4.81
C THR A 441 9.19 -15.45 6.28
N ILE A 442 9.26 -16.73 6.67
CA ILE A 442 9.12 -17.13 8.08
C ILE A 442 10.18 -16.43 8.96
N GLU A 443 11.43 -16.40 8.53
CA GLU A 443 12.51 -15.72 9.27
C GLU A 443 12.24 -14.21 9.40
N ARG A 444 11.76 -13.55 8.34
CA ARG A 444 11.33 -12.14 8.38
C ARG A 444 10.21 -11.93 9.42
N LEU A 445 9.22 -12.81 9.47
CA LEU A 445 8.09 -12.71 10.40
C LEU A 445 8.50 -12.87 11.88
N ARG A 446 9.65 -13.48 12.19
CA ARG A 446 10.16 -13.56 13.57
C ARG A 446 10.48 -12.20 14.18
N SER A 447 10.69 -11.18 13.35
CA SER A 447 10.88 -9.81 13.82
C SER A 447 9.61 -9.18 14.41
N LEU A 448 8.42 -9.71 14.08
CA LEU A 448 7.12 -9.26 14.59
C LEU A 448 6.87 -9.87 15.97
N ARG A 449 7.44 -9.28 17.02
CA ARG A 449 7.53 -9.87 18.37
C ARG A 449 6.17 -10.16 19.00
N TYR A 450 5.13 -9.40 18.67
CA TYR A 450 3.80 -9.55 19.27
C TYR A 450 2.87 -10.44 18.44
N THR A 451 3.01 -10.44 17.12
CA THR A 451 2.26 -11.30 16.19
C THR A 451 2.88 -12.69 16.04
N TRP A 452 4.21 -12.83 16.13
CA TRP A 452 4.92 -14.11 15.99
C TRP A 452 4.36 -15.22 16.89
N PRO A 453 4.09 -14.99 18.19
CA PRO A 453 3.51 -16.03 19.06
C PRO A 453 2.09 -16.49 18.66
N LEU A 454 1.42 -15.76 17.77
CA LEU A 454 0.09 -16.12 17.26
C LEU A 454 0.18 -16.95 15.98
N LEU A 455 1.31 -16.91 15.27
CA LEU A 455 1.50 -17.64 14.02
C LEU A 455 1.64 -19.15 14.28
N PRO A 456 1.24 -20.01 13.32
CA PRO A 456 1.12 -21.45 13.54
C PRO A 456 2.44 -22.24 13.37
N PHE A 457 3.62 -21.59 13.45
CA PHE A 457 4.93 -22.20 13.17
C PHE A 457 5.68 -22.68 14.41
#